data_AF-A0A166MZ26-F1
#
_entry.id   AF-A0A166MZ26-F1
#
_cell.length_a   1.000
_cell.length_b   1.000
_cell.length_c   1.000
_cell.angle_alpha   90.00
_cell.angle_beta   90.00
_cell.angle_gamma   90.00
#
_symmetry.space_group_name_H-M   'P 1'
#
loop_
_entity.id
_entity.type
_entity.pdbx_description
1 polymer ?
#
loop_
_entity_poly.entity_id
_entity_poly.type
_entity_poly.pdbx_seq_one_letter_code
_entity_poly.pdbx_strand_id
1 'polypeptide(L)'
;MDIFSALHQPAPILRTLHLRFDRKETHPVVSSALSSSIFASDAPQLREIFLLNVELPPQFPASFRRLESSMFSSFSTRRFPLEFVAFCPNLHDFVVYGKDMQLTPGSTPHNHDQNRNRLQRVLIVLKTGYHDALDAIGAAHIQDVGVGMGMTDHHGQFLDVLRHDGPLEMFIAIRNAGLLVEYRNVKSGLYRRFVAPRDMKPDAPLVAHYVKNTTLSSRVETFYTSTGLLSALNALHRLPECTLFGIGIDPGHGLYAQDMPVSVPKLRKLEIWGDEGHVDAGAVAAFIERCLTDIPIPLTVAFQSSLTVTGTLDGDRFILADPFSE
;
A
#
# COMPACT_ATOMS: atom_id res chain seq x y z
N MET A 1 -7.21 28.84 -24.31
CA MET A 1 -7.16 30.01 -23.41
C MET A 1 -6.85 29.47 -22.04
N ASP A 2 -5.73 29.87 -21.46
CA ASP A 2 -5.13 29.21 -20.32
C ASP A 2 -5.73 29.72 -19.01
N ILE A 3 -6.44 28.86 -18.28
CA ILE A 3 -7.02 29.18 -16.95
C ILE A 3 -5.92 29.65 -15.97
N PHE A 4 -4.64 29.37 -16.24
CA PHE A 4 -3.51 29.80 -15.41
C PHE A 4 -3.31 31.31 -15.39
N SER A 5 -3.86 32.07 -16.34
CA SER A 5 -3.92 33.54 -16.24
C SER A 5 -4.79 34.02 -15.07
N ALA A 6 -5.81 33.25 -14.65
CA ALA A 6 -6.63 33.55 -13.48
C ALA A 6 -5.91 33.28 -12.15
N LEU A 7 -4.88 32.42 -12.14
CA LEU A 7 -4.02 32.17 -10.96
C LEU A 7 -2.97 33.28 -10.75
N HIS A 8 -2.87 34.26 -11.65
CA HIS A 8 -2.05 35.45 -11.41
C HIS A 8 -2.74 36.46 -10.47
N GLN A 9 -3.94 36.14 -9.98
CA GLN A 9 -4.64 36.87 -8.93
C GLN A 9 -4.50 36.15 -7.57
N PRO A 10 -4.53 36.87 -6.44
CA PRO A 10 -4.46 36.27 -5.12
C PRO A 10 -5.50 35.15 -4.94
N ALA A 11 -5.06 33.99 -4.46
CA ALA A 11 -5.89 32.81 -4.22
C ALA A 11 -5.94 32.46 -2.70
N PRO A 12 -6.43 33.39 -1.85
CA PRO A 12 -6.26 33.32 -0.39
C PRO A 12 -6.90 32.09 0.27
N ILE A 13 -7.89 31.50 -0.40
CA ILE A 13 -8.65 30.33 0.05
C ILE A 13 -8.22 29.03 -0.64
N LEU A 14 -7.26 29.07 -1.56
CA LEU A 14 -6.79 27.87 -2.27
C LEU A 14 -6.13 26.92 -1.29
N ARG A 15 -6.76 25.75 -1.08
CA ARG A 15 -6.28 24.69 -0.20
C ARG A 15 -5.60 23.55 -0.96
N THR A 16 -6.11 23.24 -2.13
CA THR A 16 -5.70 22.08 -2.92
C THR A 16 -5.48 22.49 -4.36
N LEU A 17 -4.34 22.11 -4.94
CA LEU A 17 -4.01 22.37 -6.35
C LEU A 17 -3.78 21.07 -7.11
N HIS A 18 -4.58 20.82 -8.13
CA HIS A 18 -4.43 19.68 -9.03
C HIS A 18 -4.03 20.19 -10.42
N LEU A 19 -2.83 19.84 -10.88
CA LEU A 19 -2.40 20.11 -12.24
C LEU A 19 -2.18 18.78 -12.96
N ARG A 20 -2.87 18.60 -14.08
CA ARG A 20 -2.86 17.36 -14.85
C ARG A 20 -2.75 17.67 -16.32
N PHE A 21 -1.72 17.13 -16.96
CA PHE A 21 -1.54 17.20 -18.40
C PHE A 21 -1.70 15.81 -19.03
N ASP A 22 -2.08 15.79 -20.31
CA ASP A 22 -2.39 14.55 -21.03
C ASP A 22 -1.20 13.57 -20.99
N ARG A 23 -1.51 12.28 -20.90
CA ARG A 23 -0.55 11.16 -20.91
C ARG A 23 0.15 11.00 -22.26
N LYS A 24 -0.36 11.63 -23.31
CA LYS A 24 0.23 11.64 -24.66
C LYS A 24 1.44 12.57 -24.79
N GLU A 25 1.60 13.52 -23.86
CA GLU A 25 2.76 14.41 -23.83
C GLU A 25 4.00 13.62 -23.41
N THR A 26 4.97 13.50 -24.32
CA THR A 26 6.23 12.76 -24.09
C THR A 26 7.15 13.46 -23.09
N HIS A 27 6.89 14.73 -22.79
CA HIS A 27 7.64 15.52 -21.84
C HIS A 27 6.70 16.14 -20.79
N PRO A 28 7.13 16.25 -19.51
CA PRO A 28 6.36 16.97 -18.51
C PRO A 28 6.21 18.44 -18.91
N VAL A 29 5.05 19.00 -18.62
CA VAL A 29 4.76 20.39 -18.96
C VAL A 29 5.32 21.30 -17.87
N VAL A 30 6.11 22.29 -18.28
CA VAL A 30 6.45 23.42 -17.41
C VAL A 30 5.21 24.28 -17.29
N SER A 31 4.52 24.18 -16.16
CA SER A 31 3.33 24.99 -15.92
C SER A 31 3.71 26.32 -15.29
N SER A 32 3.29 27.41 -15.93
CA SER A 32 3.37 28.75 -15.33
C SER A 32 2.66 28.83 -13.99
N ALA A 33 1.65 27.97 -13.74
CA ALA A 33 0.95 27.85 -12.47
C ALA A 33 1.86 27.50 -11.29
N LEU A 34 3.04 26.91 -11.52
CA LEU A 34 4.02 26.57 -10.48
C LEU A 34 5.10 27.65 -10.28
N SER A 35 4.98 28.80 -10.96
CA SER A 35 5.90 29.91 -10.76
C SER A 35 5.92 30.35 -9.30
N SER A 36 7.11 30.66 -8.78
CA SER A 36 7.28 31.24 -7.45
C SER A 36 6.47 32.52 -7.28
N SER A 37 6.21 33.27 -8.36
CA SER A 37 5.39 34.48 -8.36
C SER A 37 3.90 34.23 -8.10
N ILE A 38 3.39 33.02 -8.35
CA ILE A 38 1.96 32.69 -8.16
C ILE A 38 1.65 32.28 -6.72
N PHE A 39 2.63 31.75 -5.97
CA PHE A 39 2.39 31.30 -4.60
C PHE A 39 3.29 31.94 -3.53
N ALA A 40 4.11 32.94 -3.85
CA ALA A 40 4.97 33.60 -2.86
C ALA A 40 4.21 34.25 -1.69
N SER A 41 2.98 34.76 -1.92
CA SER A 41 2.15 35.39 -0.89
C SER A 41 0.65 35.04 -0.98
N ASP A 42 0.24 34.39 -2.06
CA ASP A 42 -1.12 34.51 -2.56
C ASP A 42 -1.99 33.26 -2.31
N ALA A 43 -1.40 32.13 -1.93
CA ALA A 43 -2.11 30.91 -1.52
C ALA A 43 -1.71 30.45 -0.09
N PRO A 44 -1.98 31.27 0.96
CA PRO A 44 -1.58 30.97 2.34
C PRO A 44 -2.24 29.70 2.92
N GLN A 45 -3.39 29.29 2.38
CA GLN A 45 -4.12 28.12 2.82
C GLN A 45 -3.74 26.83 2.07
N LEU A 46 -2.79 26.88 1.13
CA LEU A 46 -2.40 25.70 0.36
C LEU A 46 -1.84 24.63 1.30
N ARG A 47 -2.41 23.43 1.23
CA ARG A 47 -2.04 22.24 2.01
C ARG A 47 -1.75 21.04 1.12
N GLU A 48 -2.34 20.98 -0.06
CA GLU A 48 -2.25 19.81 -0.91
C GLU A 48 -1.88 20.15 -2.34
N ILE A 49 -0.99 19.36 -2.94
CA ILE A 49 -0.63 19.49 -4.35
C ILE A 49 -0.57 18.14 -5.05
N PHE A 50 -1.22 18.04 -6.20
CA PHE A 50 -1.27 16.83 -7.01
C PHE A 50 -0.86 17.16 -8.44
N LEU A 51 0.33 16.70 -8.83
CA LEU A 51 0.94 16.99 -10.13
C LEU A 51 1.01 15.72 -10.98
N LEU A 52 0.39 15.76 -12.15
CA LEU A 52 0.45 14.69 -13.16
C LEU A 52 1.05 15.23 -14.46
N ASN A 53 2.20 14.69 -14.83
CA ASN A 53 3.01 15.08 -15.99
C ASN A 53 3.39 16.56 -16.00
N VAL A 54 3.72 17.11 -14.81
CA VAL A 54 4.14 18.50 -14.62
C VAL A 54 5.60 18.53 -14.15
N GLU A 55 6.38 19.46 -14.70
CA GLU A 55 7.73 19.72 -14.23
C GLU A 55 7.72 20.60 -12.97
N LEU A 56 8.38 20.12 -11.91
CA LEU A 56 8.63 20.94 -10.73
C LEU A 56 9.59 22.09 -11.09
N PRO A 57 9.32 23.33 -10.64
CA PRO A 57 10.20 24.45 -10.90
C PRO A 57 11.55 24.25 -10.18
N PRO A 58 12.66 24.80 -10.71
CA PRO A 58 13.98 24.73 -10.08
C PRO A 58 14.05 25.48 -8.74
N GLN A 59 13.09 26.37 -8.47
CA GLN A 59 12.92 27.05 -7.19
C GLN A 59 11.50 26.82 -6.69
N PHE A 60 11.37 26.18 -5.53
CA PHE A 60 10.06 25.89 -4.95
C PHE A 60 9.38 27.16 -4.42
N PRO A 61 8.09 27.40 -4.73
CA PRO A 61 7.34 28.48 -4.15
C PRO A 61 7.28 28.40 -2.61
N ALA A 62 7.38 29.53 -1.91
CA ALA A 62 7.43 29.56 -0.44
C ALA A 62 6.18 28.94 0.23
N SER A 63 5.03 29.00 -0.43
CA SER A 63 3.80 28.32 0.02
C SER A 63 3.95 26.81 0.20
N PHE A 64 4.85 26.16 -0.54
CA PHE A 64 5.02 24.71 -0.48
C PHE A 64 5.52 24.26 0.90
N ARG A 65 6.13 25.16 1.68
CA ARG A 65 6.51 24.90 3.07
C ARG A 65 5.32 24.56 3.98
N ARG A 66 4.10 24.88 3.56
CA ARG A 66 2.84 24.63 4.30
C ARG A 66 2.13 23.36 3.84
N LEU A 67 2.65 22.66 2.83
CA LEU A 67 2.03 21.44 2.33
C LEU A 67 2.04 20.36 3.41
N GLU A 68 0.88 19.72 3.55
CA GLU A 68 0.61 18.55 4.40
C GLU A 68 0.56 17.29 3.54
N SER A 69 0.13 17.39 2.28
CA SER A 69 0.08 16.26 1.34
C SER A 69 0.60 16.63 -0.04
N SER A 70 1.29 15.70 -0.70
CA SER A 70 1.71 15.89 -2.08
C SER A 70 1.78 14.59 -2.88
N MET A 71 1.39 14.67 -4.15
CA MET A 71 1.50 13.58 -5.12
C MET A 71 2.14 14.08 -6.40
N PHE A 72 3.15 13.34 -6.87
CA PHE A 72 3.83 13.59 -8.14
C PHE A 72 3.77 12.34 -9.00
N SER A 73 3.35 12.50 -10.24
CA SER A 73 3.25 11.42 -11.20
C SER A 73 3.81 11.85 -12.54
N SER A 74 4.76 11.10 -13.11
CA SER A 74 5.32 11.38 -14.44
C SER A 74 5.45 10.09 -15.27
N PHE A 75 5.13 10.17 -16.56
CA PHE A 75 5.29 9.05 -17.50
C PHE A 75 6.57 9.14 -18.32
N SER A 76 7.43 10.11 -18.03
CA SER A 76 8.66 10.40 -18.79
C SER A 76 9.93 10.12 -17.98
N THR A 77 11.05 10.00 -18.69
CA THR A 77 12.41 9.84 -18.13
C THR A 77 12.90 11.14 -17.48
N ARG A 78 12.48 11.43 -16.25
CA ARG A 78 12.84 12.69 -15.56
C ARG A 78 13.29 12.49 -14.13
N ARG A 79 14.01 13.50 -13.62
CA ARG A 79 14.57 13.53 -12.27
C ARG A 79 13.59 14.24 -11.33
N PHE A 80 13.21 13.61 -10.22
CA PHE A 80 12.47 14.26 -9.15
C PHE A 80 13.44 14.71 -8.05
N PRO A 81 13.46 16.01 -7.69
CA PRO A 81 14.37 16.53 -6.68
C PRO A 81 13.91 16.16 -5.27
N LEU A 82 14.65 15.29 -4.57
CA LEU A 82 14.32 14.88 -3.20
C LEU A 82 14.39 16.04 -2.18
N GLU A 83 15.11 17.11 -2.52
CA GLU A 83 15.10 18.37 -1.76
C GLU A 83 13.70 18.98 -1.60
N PHE A 84 12.72 18.62 -2.44
CA PHE A 84 11.33 18.99 -2.26
C PHE A 84 10.78 18.53 -0.90
N VAL A 85 11.13 17.30 -0.50
CA VAL A 85 10.68 16.71 0.77
C VAL A 85 11.27 17.48 1.94
N ALA A 86 12.54 17.87 1.86
CA ALA A 86 13.18 18.71 2.87
C ALA A 86 12.64 20.15 2.88
N PHE A 87 12.22 20.67 1.73
CA PHE A 87 11.62 22.00 1.61
C PHE A 87 10.23 22.09 2.28
N CYS A 88 9.51 20.98 2.40
CA CYS A 88 8.14 20.92 2.92
C CYS A 88 8.09 20.30 4.33
N PRO A 89 8.42 21.03 5.41
CA PRO A 89 8.56 20.45 6.75
C PRO A 89 7.26 19.95 7.38
N ASN A 90 6.11 20.41 6.88
CA ASN A 90 4.78 19.98 7.37
C ASN A 90 4.23 18.78 6.61
N LEU A 91 5.00 18.22 5.66
CA LEU A 91 4.52 17.17 4.80
C LEU A 91 4.30 15.89 5.62
N HIS A 92 3.05 15.42 5.64
CA HIS A 92 2.62 14.19 6.27
C HIS A 92 2.54 13.04 5.27
N ASP A 93 2.05 13.34 4.07
CA ASP A 93 1.81 12.37 3.00
C ASP A 93 2.57 12.73 1.74
N PHE A 94 3.39 11.80 1.25
CA PHE A 94 4.17 11.99 0.03
C PHE A 94 4.02 10.80 -0.91
N VAL A 95 3.55 11.05 -2.11
CA VAL A 95 3.44 10.04 -3.17
C VAL A 95 4.24 10.48 -4.38
N VAL A 96 5.09 9.60 -4.88
CA VAL A 96 5.87 9.83 -6.09
C VAL A 96 5.80 8.60 -6.99
N TYR A 97 5.29 8.77 -8.20
CA TYR A 97 5.04 7.71 -9.17
C TYR A 97 5.67 8.04 -10.52
N GLY A 98 6.38 7.10 -11.12
CA GLY A 98 6.78 7.23 -12.53
C GLY A 98 7.58 6.07 -13.04
N LYS A 99 7.19 5.57 -14.22
CA LYS A 99 7.78 4.37 -14.85
C LYS A 99 9.26 4.55 -15.15
N ASP A 100 9.67 5.73 -15.60
CA ASP A 100 11.08 6.01 -15.94
C ASP A 100 11.65 7.20 -15.16
N MET A 101 10.97 7.57 -14.07
CA MET A 101 11.41 8.66 -13.22
C MET A 101 12.57 8.22 -12.33
N GLN A 102 13.58 9.07 -12.20
CA GLN A 102 14.72 8.90 -11.30
C GLN A 102 14.58 9.87 -10.14
N LEU A 103 14.87 9.43 -8.92
CA LEU A 103 14.98 10.35 -7.78
C LEU A 103 16.40 10.88 -7.75
N THR A 104 16.57 12.19 -7.73
CA THR A 104 17.89 12.80 -7.58
C THR A 104 18.11 13.22 -6.13
N PRO A 105 19.20 12.74 -5.50
CA PRO A 105 19.67 13.31 -4.24
C PRO A 105 19.89 14.81 -4.43
N GLY A 106 19.43 15.62 -3.47
CA GLY A 106 19.71 17.06 -3.49
C GLY A 106 21.22 17.32 -3.41
N SER A 107 21.66 18.47 -3.91
CA SER A 107 23.05 18.93 -3.84
C SER A 107 23.50 19.35 -2.44
N THR A 108 22.58 19.41 -1.47
CA THR A 108 22.87 19.70 -0.07
C THR A 108 22.90 18.40 0.74
N PRO A 109 24.05 18.01 1.32
CA PRO A 109 24.07 16.90 2.27
C PRO A 109 23.16 17.24 3.44
N HIS A 110 22.17 16.37 3.70
CA HIS A 110 21.20 16.52 4.78
C HIS A 110 21.88 16.34 6.15
N ASN A 111 22.59 17.36 6.60
CA ASN A 111 23.17 17.47 7.94
C ASN A 111 22.28 18.27 8.91
N HIS A 112 21.00 18.45 8.59
CA HIS A 112 20.08 19.25 9.41
C HIS A 112 18.87 18.42 9.82
N ASP A 113 18.83 18.06 11.11
CA ASP A 113 17.67 17.55 11.84
C ASP A 113 16.78 16.57 11.07
N GLN A 114 17.18 15.29 11.01
CA GLN A 114 16.31 14.18 10.56
C GLN A 114 14.96 14.13 11.33
N ASN A 115 14.82 14.86 12.43
CA ASN A 115 13.61 15.00 13.24
C ASN A 115 12.65 16.14 12.84
N ARG A 116 12.91 16.90 11.75
CA ARG A 116 12.03 18.03 11.38
C ARG A 116 10.87 17.69 10.45
N ASN A 117 10.92 16.57 9.74
CA ASN A 117 9.86 16.23 8.78
C ASN A 117 8.74 15.45 9.47
N ARG A 118 7.49 15.88 9.29
CA ARG A 118 6.31 15.23 9.89
C ARG A 118 5.76 14.08 9.04
N LEU A 119 6.59 13.53 8.15
CA LEU A 119 6.21 12.49 7.22
C LEU A 119 5.75 11.25 7.98
N GLN A 120 4.49 10.90 7.77
CA GLN A 120 3.87 9.70 8.32
C GLN A 120 3.70 8.63 7.24
N ARG A 121 3.44 9.04 6.00
CA ARG A 121 3.21 8.13 4.87
C ARG A 121 3.99 8.54 3.63
N VAL A 122 4.72 7.60 3.06
CA VAL A 122 5.48 7.75 1.82
C VAL A 122 5.14 6.61 0.87
N LEU A 123 4.80 6.90 -0.37
CA LEU A 123 4.62 5.90 -1.43
C LEU A 123 5.49 6.25 -2.63
N ILE A 124 6.51 5.42 -2.89
CA ILE A 124 7.44 5.57 -4.01
C ILE A 124 7.16 4.45 -5.02
N VAL A 125 6.68 4.81 -6.21
CA VAL A 125 6.39 3.86 -7.28
C VAL A 125 7.29 4.14 -8.48
N LEU A 126 8.45 3.50 -8.50
CA LEU A 126 9.52 3.73 -9.49
C LEU A 126 10.05 2.43 -10.05
N LYS A 127 10.70 2.51 -11.22
CA LYS A 127 11.40 1.38 -11.82
C LYS A 127 12.76 1.12 -11.18
N THR A 128 13.50 2.16 -10.78
CA THR A 128 14.83 2.05 -10.14
C THR A 128 15.08 3.18 -9.14
N GLY A 129 16.08 3.03 -8.26
CA GLY A 129 16.59 4.12 -7.40
C GLY A 129 15.73 4.51 -6.19
N TYR A 130 14.75 3.68 -5.81
CA TYR A 130 13.90 3.96 -4.65
C TYR A 130 14.63 3.77 -3.30
N HIS A 131 15.64 2.90 -3.24
CA HIS A 131 16.44 2.68 -2.02
C HIS A 131 17.19 3.94 -1.58
N ASP A 132 17.99 4.51 -2.49
CA ASP A 132 18.74 5.73 -2.24
C ASP A 132 17.82 6.90 -1.83
N ALA A 133 16.58 6.89 -2.31
CA ALA A 133 15.59 7.87 -1.93
C ALA A 133 15.00 7.67 -0.54
N LEU A 134 14.69 6.43 -0.16
CA LEU A 134 14.23 6.13 1.20
C LEU A 134 15.30 6.47 2.23
N ASP A 135 16.56 6.18 1.91
CA ASP A 135 17.72 6.54 2.74
C ASP A 135 17.86 8.07 2.84
N ALA A 136 17.75 8.79 1.72
CA ALA A 136 17.82 10.25 1.69
C ALA A 136 16.64 10.93 2.43
N ILE A 137 15.45 10.35 2.40
CA ILE A 137 14.26 10.86 3.11
C ILE A 137 14.35 10.56 4.62
N GLY A 138 15.13 9.57 5.05
CA GLY A 138 15.18 9.11 6.44
C GLY A 138 13.97 8.24 6.80
N ALA A 139 13.62 7.29 5.93
CA ALA A 139 12.40 6.48 6.04
C ALA A 139 12.24 5.66 7.34
N ALA A 140 13.30 5.49 8.14
CA ALA A 140 13.29 4.72 9.38
C ALA A 140 12.29 5.22 10.44
N HIS A 141 11.86 6.49 10.36
CA HIS A 141 10.89 7.09 11.29
C HIS A 141 9.46 7.18 10.74
N ILE A 142 9.23 6.72 9.51
CA ILE A 142 7.96 6.88 8.79
C ILE A 142 7.08 5.67 9.04
N GLN A 143 5.82 5.90 9.43
CA GLN A 143 4.88 4.85 9.86
C GLN A 143 4.43 3.95 8.71
N ASP A 144 4.33 4.50 7.50
CA ASP A 144 3.82 3.82 6.32
C ASP A 144 4.69 4.12 5.10
N VAL A 145 5.53 3.17 4.67
CA VAL A 145 6.42 3.36 3.52
C VAL A 145 6.13 2.31 2.48
N GLY A 146 5.53 2.72 1.36
CA GLY A 146 5.20 1.87 0.23
C GLY A 146 6.21 1.97 -0.88
N VAL A 147 6.64 0.83 -1.41
CA VAL A 147 7.35 0.76 -2.69
C VAL A 147 6.52 -0.02 -3.70
N GLY A 148 6.13 0.64 -4.79
CA GLY A 148 5.53 -0.01 -5.95
C GLY A 148 6.58 -0.23 -7.04
N MET A 149 6.76 -1.46 -7.52
CA MET A 149 7.64 -1.71 -8.67
C MET A 149 6.81 -1.89 -9.93
N GLY A 150 7.22 -1.20 -11.00
CA GLY A 150 6.76 -1.52 -12.35
C GLY A 150 7.15 -2.94 -12.75
N MET A 151 6.37 -3.52 -13.66
CA MET A 151 6.34 -4.93 -14.09
C MET A 151 7.63 -5.54 -14.66
N THR A 152 8.78 -4.86 -14.65
CA THR A 152 9.97 -5.30 -15.40
C THR A 152 11.16 -5.67 -14.52
N ASP A 153 11.46 -6.98 -14.52
CA ASP A 153 12.77 -7.66 -14.51
C ASP A 153 13.75 -7.57 -13.32
N HIS A 154 13.39 -7.04 -12.16
CA HIS A 154 14.31 -7.02 -11.00
C HIS A 154 13.79 -7.79 -9.79
N HIS A 155 13.74 -9.12 -9.90
CA HIS A 155 13.40 -10.04 -8.80
C HIS A 155 14.40 -9.98 -7.63
N GLY A 156 15.67 -9.64 -7.86
CA GLY A 156 16.68 -9.52 -6.80
C GLY A 156 16.45 -8.31 -5.88
N GLN A 157 16.02 -7.18 -6.44
CA GLN A 157 15.67 -5.97 -5.69
C GLN A 157 14.29 -6.10 -4.99
N PHE A 158 13.52 -7.13 -5.32
CA PHE A 158 12.20 -7.37 -4.75
C PHE A 158 12.23 -7.54 -3.23
N LEU A 159 13.28 -8.20 -2.74
CA LEU A 159 13.51 -8.55 -1.35
C LEU A 159 14.15 -7.42 -0.55
N ASP A 160 14.77 -6.45 -1.24
CA ASP A 160 15.61 -5.45 -0.62
C ASP A 160 14.80 -4.43 0.19
N VAL A 161 13.53 -4.19 -0.13
CA VAL A 161 12.65 -3.24 0.60
C VAL A 161 12.26 -3.76 1.99
N LEU A 162 12.09 -5.08 2.12
CA LEU A 162 11.70 -5.73 3.37
C LEU A 162 12.93 -6.33 4.10
N ARG A 163 14.13 -5.77 3.82
CA ARG A 163 15.47 -6.28 4.21
C ARG A 163 15.71 -6.47 5.70
N HIS A 164 14.80 -6.03 6.56
CA HIS A 164 14.89 -6.33 7.98
C HIS A 164 14.30 -7.71 8.25
N ASP A 165 15.12 -8.63 8.78
CA ASP A 165 14.66 -9.89 9.36
C ASP A 165 13.57 -9.61 10.39
N GLY A 166 12.39 -10.20 10.18
CA GLY A 166 11.23 -9.94 11.02
C GLY A 166 9.93 -10.48 10.42
N PRO A 167 8.88 -10.59 11.24
CA PRO A 167 7.59 -11.09 10.80
C PRO A 167 6.94 -10.12 9.82
N LEU A 168 6.22 -10.70 8.86
CA LEU A 168 5.48 -9.98 7.85
C LEU A 168 3.98 -10.18 8.03
N GLU A 169 3.22 -9.15 7.69
CA GLU A 169 1.78 -9.24 7.40
C GLU A 169 1.60 -9.30 5.89
N MET A 170 0.68 -10.14 5.42
CA MET A 170 0.31 -10.22 4.02
C MET A 170 -1.18 -9.93 3.84
N PHE A 171 -1.49 -9.02 2.92
CA PHE A 171 -2.86 -8.67 2.56
C PHE A 171 -3.12 -8.98 1.09
N ILE A 172 -4.18 -9.73 0.80
CA ILE A 172 -4.75 -9.84 -0.54
C ILE A 172 -6.17 -9.27 -0.48
N ALA A 173 -6.41 -8.15 -1.17
CA ALA A 173 -7.69 -7.45 -1.04
C ALA A 173 -8.11 -6.77 -2.34
N ILE A 174 -9.41 -6.60 -2.56
CA ILE A 174 -9.92 -5.66 -3.56
C ILE A 174 -10.10 -4.31 -2.88
N ARG A 175 -9.51 -3.27 -3.45
CA ARG A 175 -9.66 -1.88 -3.02
C ARG A 175 -10.09 -1.01 -4.19
N ASN A 176 -10.40 0.26 -3.94
CA ASN A 176 -10.80 1.22 -4.98
C ASN A 176 -9.79 1.31 -6.14
N ALA A 177 -8.50 1.10 -5.85
CA ALA A 177 -7.43 1.13 -6.84
C ALA A 177 -7.30 -0.16 -7.66
N GLY A 178 -7.90 -1.28 -7.23
CA GLY A 178 -7.78 -2.58 -7.90
C GLY A 178 -7.55 -3.75 -6.94
N LEU A 179 -7.12 -4.89 -7.49
CA LEU A 179 -6.67 -6.05 -6.71
C LEU A 179 -5.29 -5.74 -6.12
N LEU A 180 -5.15 -5.95 -4.83
CA LEU A 180 -4.00 -5.61 -4.02
C LEU A 180 -3.31 -6.89 -3.53
N VAL A 181 -1.99 -6.97 -3.66
CA VAL A 181 -1.15 -7.90 -2.89
C VAL A 181 -0.10 -7.08 -2.16
N GLU A 182 -0.12 -7.12 -0.83
CA GLU A 182 0.76 -6.33 0.03
C GLU A 182 1.50 -7.21 1.03
N TYR A 183 2.77 -6.92 1.23
CA TYR A 183 3.58 -7.45 2.32
C TYR A 183 4.07 -6.29 3.18
N ARG A 184 3.81 -6.31 4.48
CA ARG A 184 4.24 -5.28 5.42
C ARG A 184 5.11 -5.88 6.51
N ASN A 185 6.23 -5.25 6.83
CA ASN A 185 7.03 -5.62 7.98
C ASN A 185 6.39 -5.05 9.25
N VAL A 186 6.03 -5.93 10.18
CA VAL A 186 5.33 -5.56 11.42
C VAL A 186 6.13 -4.56 12.26
N LYS A 187 7.46 -4.69 12.28
CA LYS A 187 8.33 -3.88 13.14
C LYS A 187 8.65 -2.53 12.51
N SER A 188 9.00 -2.51 11.23
CA SER A 188 9.46 -1.28 10.57
C SER A 188 8.35 -0.52 9.86
N GLY A 189 7.15 -1.08 9.69
CA GLY A 189 6.05 -0.47 8.93
C GLY A 189 6.29 -0.42 7.42
N LEU A 190 7.50 -0.72 6.95
CA LEU A 190 7.85 -0.81 5.54
C LEU A 190 6.96 -1.84 4.86
N TYR A 191 6.34 -1.47 3.75
CA TYR A 191 5.51 -2.36 2.98
C TYR A 191 5.85 -2.31 1.50
N ARG A 192 5.48 -3.39 0.83
CA ARG A 192 5.59 -3.56 -0.59
C ARG A 192 4.23 -3.93 -1.12
N ARG A 193 3.79 -3.19 -2.14
CA ARG A 193 2.43 -3.28 -2.67
C ARG A 193 2.45 -3.53 -4.17
N PHE A 194 1.74 -4.57 -4.60
CA PHE A 194 1.37 -4.81 -5.98
C PHE A 194 -0.11 -4.47 -6.18
N VAL A 195 -0.40 -3.73 -7.26
CA VAL A 195 -1.77 -3.36 -7.63
C VAL A 195 -2.03 -3.83 -9.06
N ALA A 196 -3.02 -4.70 -9.21
CA ALA A 196 -3.55 -5.16 -10.48
C ALA A 196 -4.90 -4.47 -10.78
N PRO A 197 -5.33 -4.41 -12.05
CA PRO A 197 -6.69 -4.02 -12.40
C PRO A 197 -7.73 -4.78 -11.58
N ARG A 198 -8.84 -4.11 -11.25
CA ARG A 198 -9.89 -4.66 -10.38
C ARG A 198 -10.53 -5.94 -10.93
N ASP A 199 -10.62 -6.04 -12.25
CA ASP A 199 -11.18 -7.15 -13.02
C ASP A 199 -10.17 -8.29 -13.27
N MET A 200 -8.91 -8.13 -12.86
CA MET A 200 -7.92 -9.20 -12.96
C MET A 200 -8.33 -10.35 -12.04
N LYS A 201 -8.39 -11.57 -12.61
CA LYS A 201 -8.72 -12.76 -11.83
C LYS A 201 -7.66 -12.99 -10.73
N PRO A 202 -8.05 -13.39 -9.52
CA PRO A 202 -7.11 -13.56 -8.41
C PRO A 202 -6.07 -14.68 -8.65
N ASP A 203 -6.40 -15.65 -9.50
CA ASP A 203 -5.54 -16.75 -9.93
C ASP A 203 -4.75 -16.43 -11.21
N ALA A 204 -4.84 -15.20 -11.74
CA ALA A 204 -4.08 -14.81 -12.91
C ALA A 204 -2.58 -15.02 -12.68
N PRO A 205 -1.80 -15.49 -13.68
CA PRO A 205 -0.38 -15.81 -13.53
C PRO A 205 0.44 -14.68 -12.90
N LEU A 206 0.03 -13.43 -13.19
CA LEU A 206 0.67 -12.25 -12.62
C LEU A 206 0.44 -12.12 -11.12
N VAL A 207 -0.81 -12.21 -10.65
CA VAL A 207 -1.14 -12.15 -9.22
C VAL A 207 -0.47 -13.32 -8.50
N ALA A 208 -0.57 -14.51 -9.06
CA ALA A 208 0.07 -15.72 -8.55
C ALA A 208 1.58 -15.58 -8.41
N HIS A 209 2.26 -14.88 -9.33
CA HIS A 209 3.70 -14.63 -9.25
C HIS A 209 4.08 -13.82 -8.00
N TYR A 210 3.32 -12.77 -7.68
CA TYR A 210 3.58 -11.95 -6.49
C TYR A 210 3.25 -12.68 -5.19
N VAL A 211 2.20 -13.49 -5.21
CA VAL A 211 1.76 -14.31 -4.07
C VAL A 211 2.75 -15.46 -3.78
N LYS A 212 3.33 -16.10 -4.81
CA LYS A 212 4.25 -17.25 -4.68
C LYS A 212 5.66 -16.87 -4.17
N ASN A 213 5.89 -15.64 -3.68
CA ASN A 213 7.22 -15.26 -3.21
C ASN A 213 7.59 -16.01 -1.91
N THR A 214 8.30 -17.12 -2.03
CA THR A 214 8.62 -18.02 -0.91
C THR A 214 9.49 -17.37 0.16
N THR A 215 10.40 -16.47 -0.23
CA THR A 215 11.25 -15.73 0.72
C THR A 215 10.42 -14.82 1.63
N LEU A 216 9.38 -14.16 1.11
CA LEU A 216 8.49 -13.35 1.94
C LEU A 216 7.44 -14.21 2.64
N SER A 217 6.79 -15.14 1.92
CA SER A 217 5.70 -15.95 2.44
C SER A 217 6.14 -16.85 3.61
N SER A 218 7.41 -17.27 3.64
CA SER A 218 8.00 -18.01 4.76
C SER A 218 8.12 -17.21 6.06
N ARG A 219 7.98 -15.89 6.01
CA ARG A 219 8.05 -14.98 7.16
C ARG A 219 6.69 -14.38 7.55
N VAL A 220 5.63 -14.73 6.81
CA VAL A 220 4.29 -14.22 7.07
C VAL A 220 3.76 -14.81 8.36
N GLU A 221 3.58 -13.95 9.36
CA GLU A 221 2.97 -14.29 10.66
C GLU A 221 1.46 -14.06 10.63
N THR A 222 1.03 -13.05 9.88
CA THR A 222 -0.37 -12.65 9.77
C THR A 222 -0.78 -12.60 8.31
N PHE A 223 -1.85 -13.30 7.94
CA PHE A 223 -2.35 -13.32 6.57
C PHE A 223 -3.82 -12.90 6.54
N TYR A 224 -4.18 -11.93 5.70
CA TYR A 224 -5.55 -11.45 5.52
C TYR A 224 -5.98 -11.52 4.06
N THR A 225 -7.17 -12.06 3.81
CA THR A 225 -7.80 -12.10 2.49
C THR A 225 -9.31 -11.92 2.57
N SER A 226 -10.02 -11.99 1.44
CA SER A 226 -11.48 -12.09 1.40
C SER A 226 -11.95 -13.32 0.63
N THR A 227 -13.21 -13.71 0.86
CA THR A 227 -13.89 -14.85 0.21
C THR A 227 -13.84 -14.77 -1.32
N GLY A 228 -13.96 -13.57 -1.91
CA GLY A 228 -13.82 -13.36 -3.36
C GLY A 228 -12.42 -13.55 -3.92
N LEU A 229 -11.42 -13.67 -3.06
CA LEU A 229 -9.99 -13.76 -3.41
C LEU A 229 -9.36 -15.10 -3.00
N LEU A 230 -10.15 -16.05 -2.47
CA LEU A 230 -9.62 -17.33 -1.99
C LEU A 230 -8.90 -18.13 -3.09
N SER A 231 -9.23 -17.95 -4.37
CA SER A 231 -8.52 -18.62 -5.46
C SER A 231 -7.07 -18.15 -5.62
N ALA A 232 -6.71 -16.95 -5.14
CA ALA A 232 -5.32 -16.50 -5.10
C ALA A 232 -4.47 -17.36 -4.15
N LEU A 233 -5.09 -18.02 -3.16
CA LEU A 233 -4.41 -18.92 -2.23
C LEU A 233 -3.84 -20.16 -2.93
N ASN A 234 -4.35 -20.54 -4.11
CA ASN A 234 -3.81 -21.67 -4.87
C ASN A 234 -2.33 -21.46 -5.28
N ALA A 235 -1.85 -20.21 -5.29
CA ALA A 235 -0.46 -19.88 -5.50
C ALA A 235 0.41 -20.04 -4.23
N LEU A 236 -0.21 -20.10 -3.04
CA LEU A 236 0.43 -20.33 -1.74
C LEU A 236 0.38 -21.81 -1.40
N HIS A 237 1.53 -22.47 -1.40
CA HIS A 237 1.59 -23.85 -0.91
C HIS A 237 1.77 -23.92 0.61
N ARG A 238 2.47 -22.95 1.21
CA ARG A 238 2.85 -22.95 2.63
C ARG A 238 2.98 -21.55 3.21
N LEU A 239 2.51 -21.38 4.44
CA LEU A 239 2.80 -20.23 5.32
C LEU A 239 3.31 -20.77 6.68
N PRO A 240 4.60 -21.15 6.78
CA PRO A 240 5.16 -21.88 7.92
C PRO A 240 5.16 -21.08 9.24
N GLU A 241 5.19 -19.76 9.17
CA GLU A 241 5.23 -18.87 10.33
C GLU A 241 3.87 -18.25 10.66
N CYS A 242 2.82 -18.56 9.88
CA CYS A 242 1.52 -17.93 10.03
C CYS A 242 0.83 -18.40 11.32
N THR A 243 0.54 -17.47 12.22
CA THR A 243 -0.15 -17.68 13.49
C THR A 243 -1.60 -17.16 13.45
N LEU A 244 -1.88 -16.19 12.58
CA LEU A 244 -3.21 -15.61 12.38
C LEU A 244 -3.57 -15.61 10.89
N PHE A 245 -4.69 -16.27 10.57
CA PHE A 245 -5.30 -16.25 9.26
C PHE A 245 -6.63 -15.50 9.34
N GLY A 246 -6.82 -14.53 8.47
CA GLY A 246 -7.99 -13.68 8.47
C GLY A 246 -8.76 -13.74 7.14
N ILE A 247 -10.09 -13.82 7.22
CA ILE A 247 -10.98 -13.86 6.05
C ILE A 247 -12.13 -12.87 6.19
N GLY A 248 -12.21 -11.94 5.23
CA GLY A 248 -13.35 -11.07 5.01
C GLY A 248 -14.43 -11.75 4.15
N ILE A 249 -15.68 -11.67 4.57
CA ILE A 249 -16.83 -12.17 3.80
C ILE A 249 -17.29 -11.05 2.86
N ASP A 250 -17.19 -11.30 1.55
CA ASP A 250 -17.61 -10.35 0.52
C ASP A 250 -19.12 -10.55 0.23
N PRO A 251 -19.88 -9.48 -0.07
CA PRO A 251 -21.28 -9.60 -0.43
C PRO A 251 -21.52 -10.57 -1.60
N GLY A 252 -22.35 -11.58 -1.38
CA GLY A 252 -22.66 -12.59 -2.39
C GLY A 252 -21.58 -13.65 -2.58
N HIS A 253 -20.56 -13.71 -1.71
CA HIS A 253 -19.53 -14.75 -1.71
C HIS A 253 -19.51 -15.49 -0.37
N GLY A 254 -19.81 -16.79 -0.41
CA GLY A 254 -19.67 -17.67 0.74
C GLY A 254 -18.23 -18.12 0.98
N LEU A 255 -18.01 -18.76 2.13
CA LEU A 255 -16.80 -19.53 2.41
C LEU A 255 -16.83 -20.83 1.57
N TYR A 256 -16.29 -20.76 0.35
CA TYR A 256 -16.14 -21.92 -0.51
C TYR A 256 -14.79 -22.58 -0.30
N ALA A 257 -14.79 -23.92 -0.26
CA ALA A 257 -13.58 -24.69 -0.21
C ALA A 257 -12.80 -24.63 -1.53
N GLN A 258 -11.48 -24.46 -1.45
CA GLN A 258 -10.55 -24.56 -2.58
C GLN A 258 -10.00 -25.99 -2.71
N ASP A 259 -9.54 -26.34 -3.91
CA ASP A 259 -9.00 -27.69 -4.19
C ASP A 259 -7.53 -27.87 -3.77
N MET A 260 -6.80 -26.78 -3.54
CA MET A 260 -5.38 -26.80 -3.17
C MET A 260 -5.19 -26.21 -1.77
N PRO A 261 -5.06 -27.04 -0.71
CA PRO A 261 -4.92 -26.54 0.64
C PRO A 261 -3.57 -25.87 0.89
N VAL A 262 -3.57 -24.85 1.76
CA VAL A 262 -2.39 -24.15 2.24
C VAL A 262 -1.94 -24.75 3.58
N SER A 263 -0.68 -25.19 3.66
CA SER A 263 -0.12 -25.71 4.92
C SER A 263 0.30 -24.57 5.85
N VAL A 264 -0.26 -24.56 7.06
CA VAL A 264 -0.14 -23.48 8.07
C VAL A 264 0.18 -24.06 9.47
N PRO A 265 1.38 -24.64 9.66
CA PRO A 265 1.73 -25.44 10.83
C PRO A 265 1.83 -24.69 12.16
N LYS A 266 1.79 -23.36 12.16
CA LYS A 266 1.80 -22.54 13.38
C LYS A 266 0.49 -21.79 13.63
N LEU A 267 -0.55 -22.07 12.83
CA LEU A 267 -1.81 -21.36 12.93
C LEU A 267 -2.41 -21.53 14.32
N ARG A 268 -2.77 -20.41 14.96
CA ARG A 268 -3.42 -20.38 16.29
C ARG A 268 -4.80 -19.79 16.23
N LYS A 269 -5.02 -18.83 15.34
CA LYS A 269 -6.26 -18.06 15.25
C LYS A 269 -6.73 -17.93 13.81
N LEU A 270 -8.02 -18.21 13.59
CA LEU A 270 -8.76 -17.81 12.41
C LEU A 270 -9.67 -16.64 12.78
N GLU A 271 -9.57 -15.52 12.07
CA GLU A 271 -10.46 -14.37 12.23
C GLU A 271 -11.37 -14.24 11.02
N ILE A 272 -12.66 -14.03 11.28
CA ILE A 272 -13.67 -13.85 10.26
C ILE A 272 -14.36 -12.51 10.48
N TRP A 273 -14.32 -11.63 9.49
CA TRP A 273 -15.00 -10.33 9.50
C TRP A 273 -15.88 -10.18 8.26
N GLY A 274 -16.76 -9.19 8.26
CA GLY A 274 -17.62 -8.91 7.12
C GLY A 274 -18.66 -7.85 7.44
N ASP A 275 -19.12 -7.18 6.39
CA ASP A 275 -20.24 -6.25 6.50
C ASP A 275 -21.52 -7.06 6.76
N GLU A 276 -22.35 -6.59 7.70
CA GLU A 276 -23.64 -7.16 8.16
C GLU A 276 -24.10 -8.42 7.40
N GLY A 277 -23.82 -9.59 7.98
CA GLY A 277 -24.00 -10.86 7.28
C GLY A 277 -24.25 -12.05 8.20
N HIS A 278 -24.80 -13.11 7.62
CA HIS A 278 -24.94 -14.41 8.28
C HIS A 278 -23.76 -15.30 7.89
N VAL A 279 -23.12 -15.93 8.87
CA VAL A 279 -22.02 -16.89 8.64
C VAL A 279 -22.43 -18.25 9.17
N ASP A 280 -22.38 -19.26 8.32
CA ASP A 280 -22.62 -20.63 8.75
C ASP A 280 -21.35 -21.25 9.36
N ALA A 281 -21.44 -21.68 10.62
CA ALA A 281 -20.38 -22.39 11.32
C ALA A 281 -19.97 -23.68 10.59
N GLY A 282 -20.91 -24.36 9.94
CA GLY A 282 -20.63 -25.55 9.13
C GLY A 282 -19.71 -25.24 7.94
N ALA A 283 -19.99 -24.14 7.24
CA ALA A 283 -19.14 -23.64 6.15
C ALA A 283 -17.73 -23.25 6.61
N VAL A 284 -17.59 -22.65 7.81
CA VAL A 284 -16.28 -22.35 8.39
C VAL A 284 -15.48 -23.61 8.67
N ALA A 285 -16.10 -24.62 9.30
CA ALA A 285 -15.45 -25.90 9.57
C ALA A 285 -15.01 -26.58 8.25
N ALA A 286 -15.90 -26.63 7.26
CA ALA A 286 -15.59 -27.18 5.93
C ALA A 286 -14.45 -26.41 5.22
N PHE A 287 -14.40 -25.08 5.36
CA PHE A 287 -13.29 -24.28 4.85
C PHE A 287 -11.98 -24.68 5.52
N ILE A 288 -11.93 -24.74 6.86
CA ILE A 288 -10.72 -25.09 7.61
C ILE A 288 -10.22 -26.47 7.18
N GLU A 289 -11.11 -27.47 7.13
CA GLU A 289 -10.73 -28.85 6.82
C GLU A 289 -10.28 -29.06 5.37
N ARG A 290 -10.79 -28.27 4.42
CA ARG A 290 -10.47 -28.43 3.00
C ARG A 290 -9.39 -27.50 2.50
N CYS A 291 -9.26 -26.30 3.08
CA CYS A 291 -8.36 -25.26 2.58
C CYS A 291 -7.10 -25.10 3.41
N LEU A 292 -7.08 -25.59 4.65
CA LEU A 292 -5.93 -25.46 5.55
C LEU A 292 -5.43 -26.86 5.94
N THR A 293 -4.11 -27.05 5.92
CA THR A 293 -3.47 -28.30 6.31
C THR A 293 -2.37 -28.07 7.35
N ASP A 294 -1.97 -29.14 8.03
CA ASP A 294 -0.98 -29.14 9.12
C ASP A 294 -1.34 -28.23 10.31
N ILE A 295 -2.61 -27.84 10.46
CA ILE A 295 -3.04 -26.91 11.50
C ILE A 295 -2.84 -27.51 12.91
N PRO A 296 -2.29 -26.75 13.87
CA PRO A 296 -2.37 -27.10 15.28
C PRO A 296 -3.82 -27.14 15.77
N ILE A 297 -4.14 -28.15 16.58
CA ILE A 297 -5.45 -28.32 17.22
C ILE A 297 -5.25 -28.26 18.75
N PRO A 298 -6.12 -27.57 19.51
CA PRO A 298 -7.31 -26.83 19.04
C PRO A 298 -6.95 -25.53 18.29
N LEU A 299 -7.75 -25.20 17.28
CA LEU A 299 -7.67 -23.91 16.56
C LEU A 299 -8.71 -22.95 17.14
N THR A 300 -8.30 -21.72 17.43
CA THR A 300 -9.22 -20.66 17.89
C THR A 300 -9.87 -19.98 16.68
N VAL A 301 -11.19 -19.82 16.70
CA VAL A 301 -11.94 -19.13 15.65
C VAL A 301 -12.69 -17.96 16.26
N ALA A 302 -12.46 -16.76 15.74
CA ALA A 302 -13.10 -15.53 16.21
C ALA A 302 -13.91 -14.89 15.08
N PHE A 303 -15.07 -14.34 15.43
CA PHE A 303 -15.95 -13.61 14.52
C PHE A 303 -16.03 -12.14 14.93
N GLN A 304 -16.11 -11.25 13.94
CA GLN A 304 -16.41 -9.84 14.20
C GLN A 304 -17.79 -9.73 14.86
N SER A 305 -17.93 -8.87 15.87
CA SER A 305 -19.15 -8.71 16.66
C SER A 305 -20.42 -8.36 15.86
N SER A 306 -20.26 -7.79 14.66
CA SER A 306 -21.35 -7.47 13.73
C SER A 306 -21.90 -8.69 12.96
N LEU A 307 -21.22 -9.83 12.98
CA LEU A 307 -21.62 -11.02 12.24
C LEU A 307 -22.61 -11.87 13.04
N THR A 308 -23.69 -12.28 12.37
CA THR A 308 -24.62 -13.27 12.93
C THR A 308 -24.15 -14.67 12.55
N VAL A 309 -23.69 -15.46 13.51
CA VAL A 309 -23.23 -16.83 13.26
C VAL A 309 -24.38 -17.81 13.43
N THR A 310 -24.68 -18.61 12.41
CA THR A 310 -25.65 -19.71 12.47
C THR A 310 -24.93 -21.05 12.67
N GLY A 311 -25.45 -21.91 13.54
CA GLY A 311 -24.82 -23.18 13.91
C GLY A 311 -23.89 -23.06 15.11
N THR A 312 -23.07 -24.09 15.36
CA THR A 312 -22.18 -24.16 16.53
C THR A 312 -20.76 -24.50 16.11
N LEU A 313 -19.80 -23.69 16.57
CA LEU A 313 -18.37 -23.87 16.34
C LEU A 313 -17.64 -23.92 17.68
N ASP A 314 -18.08 -24.80 18.57
CA ASP A 314 -17.53 -24.96 19.91
C ASP A 314 -17.38 -26.45 20.21
N GLY A 315 -16.21 -27.00 19.92
CA GLY A 315 -15.89 -28.40 20.15
C GLY A 315 -14.38 -28.61 20.28
N ASP A 316 -13.95 -29.84 20.59
CA ASP A 316 -12.56 -30.14 20.96
C ASP A 316 -11.51 -29.75 19.88
N ARG A 317 -11.94 -29.64 18.61
CA ARG A 317 -11.06 -29.28 17.49
C ARG A 317 -11.02 -27.77 17.20
N PHE A 318 -12.15 -27.09 17.34
CA PHE A 318 -12.32 -25.68 17.01
C PHE A 318 -12.99 -24.96 18.17
N ILE A 319 -12.26 -24.03 18.76
CA ILE A 319 -12.71 -23.27 19.94
C ILE A 319 -13.21 -21.92 19.47
N LEU A 320 -14.47 -21.59 19.78
CA LEU A 320 -15.02 -20.26 19.57
C LEU A 320 -14.36 -19.28 20.56
N ALA A 321 -13.72 -18.23 20.05
CA ALA A 321 -13.25 -17.11 20.86
C ALA A 321 -14.33 -16.03 20.99
N ASP A 322 -14.12 -15.13 21.95
CA ASP A 322 -14.92 -13.92 22.12
C ASP A 322 -14.98 -13.13 20.80
N PRO A 323 -16.14 -12.54 20.47
CA PRO A 323 -16.26 -11.66 19.32
C PRO A 323 -15.29 -10.48 19.45
N PHE A 324 -14.66 -10.11 18.33
CA PHE A 324 -13.75 -8.96 18.30
C PHE A 324 -14.41 -7.73 17.66
N SER A 325 -13.91 -6.56 18.05
CA SER A 325 -14.24 -5.26 17.43
C SER A 325 -13.04 -4.82 16.58
N GLU A 326 -13.29 -4.32 15.37
CA GLU A 326 -12.29 -3.56 14.59
C GLU A 326 -11.97 -2.21 15.24
#